data_AF-A0A1V5L1T2-F1
#
_entry.id   AF-A0A1V5L1T2-F1
#
_cell.length_a   1.000
_cell.length_b   1.000
_cell.length_c   1.000
_cell.angle_alpha   90.00
_cell.angle_beta   90.00
_cell.angle_gamma   90.00
#
_symmetry.space_group_name_H-M   'P 1'
#
loop_
_entity.id
_entity.type
_entity.pdbx_description
1 polymer ?
#
loop_
_entity_poly.entity_id
_entity_poly.type
_entity_poly.pdbx_seq_one_letter_code
_entity_poly.pdbx_strand_id
1 'polypeptide(L)'
;MTVVDANASKAGNLDIATAYLEGLYSPFAQKIAAKHYYRPNFPEHADPQDLTRFKPMKMVTIDESFGGWHKAQEQHFADGGLFDQIYIPK
;
A
#
# COMPACT_ATOMS: atom_id res chain seq x y z
N MET A 1 7.93 -15.87 -2.09
CA MET A 1 7.81 -16.09 -0.64
C MET A 1 8.37 -14.89 0.07
N THR A 2 7.50 -14.12 0.70
CA THR A 2 7.89 -13.01 1.56
C THR A 2 8.27 -13.55 2.95
N VAL A 3 9.00 -12.76 3.75
CA VAL A 3 9.30 -13.09 5.16
C VAL A 3 8.02 -13.30 5.97
N VAL A 4 6.92 -12.65 5.56
CA VAL A 4 5.60 -12.77 6.18
C VAL A 4 5.01 -14.16 5.95
N ASP A 5 5.12 -14.71 4.73
CA ASP A 5 4.63 -16.06 4.39
C ASP A 5 5.33 -17.13 5.24
N ALA A 6 6.64 -17.00 5.45
CA ALA A 6 7.43 -17.93 6.26
C ALA A 6 7.05 -17.88 7.74
N ASN A 7 6.80 -16.68 8.28
CA ASN A 7 6.37 -16.51 9.67
C ASN A 7 4.94 -17.01 9.89
N ALA A 8 4.01 -16.74 8.97
CA ALA A 8 2.63 -17.22 9.05
C ALA A 8 2.54 -18.76 8.94
N SER A 9 3.39 -19.35 8.08
CA SER A 9 3.52 -20.82 8.02
C SER A 9 4.03 -21.40 9.34
N LYS A 10 5.07 -20.79 9.93
CA LYS A 10 5.65 -21.24 11.20
C LYS A 10 4.67 -21.11 12.37
N ALA A 11 3.79 -20.12 12.34
CA ALA A 11 2.74 -19.90 13.33
C ALA A 11 1.47 -20.74 13.09
N GLY A 12 1.42 -21.53 12.00
CA GLY A 12 0.27 -22.38 11.67
C GLY A 12 -1.00 -21.61 11.30
N ASN A 13 -0.89 -20.33 10.94
CA ASN A 13 -2.02 -19.45 10.64
C ASN A 13 -2.00 -18.91 9.20
N LEU A 14 -1.17 -19.50 8.33
CA LEU A 14 -1.03 -19.08 6.93
C LEU A 14 -2.37 -19.04 6.20
N ASP A 15 -3.22 -20.05 6.36
CA ASP A 15 -4.51 -20.12 5.66
C ASP A 15 -5.45 -18.98 6.08
N ILE A 16 -5.52 -18.68 7.38
CA ILE A 16 -6.35 -17.60 7.91
C ILE A 16 -5.78 -16.24 7.51
N ALA A 17 -4.46 -16.07 7.57
CA ALA A 17 -3.80 -14.83 7.15
C ALA A 17 -3.98 -14.57 5.66
N THR A 18 -3.85 -15.59 4.82
CA THR A 18 -4.09 -15.52 3.38
C THR A 18 -5.54 -15.15 3.10
N ALA A 19 -6.50 -15.87 3.71
CA ALA A 19 -7.92 -15.60 3.53
C ALA A 19 -8.31 -14.17 3.97
N TYR A 20 -7.68 -13.65 5.03
CA TYR A 20 -7.89 -12.27 5.47
C TYR A 20 -7.39 -11.26 4.43
N LEU A 21 -6.18 -11.44 3.91
CA LEU A 21 -5.60 -10.55 2.89
C LEU A 21 -6.39 -10.61 1.57
N GLU A 22 -6.75 -11.79 1.11
CA GLU A 22 -7.64 -11.97 -0.05
C GLU A 22 -9.01 -11.34 0.21
N GLY A 23 -9.52 -11.47 1.43
CA GLY A 23 -10.76 -10.85 1.88
C GLY A 23 -10.78 -9.32 1.73
N LEU A 24 -9.64 -8.65 1.81
CA LEU A 24 -9.54 -7.20 1.56
C LEU A 24 -9.91 -6.81 0.13
N TYR A 25 -9.83 -7.75 -0.82
CA TYR A 25 -10.19 -7.54 -2.21
C TYR A 25 -11.65 -7.92 -2.52
N SER A 26 -12.39 -8.43 -1.53
CA SER A 26 -13.82 -8.72 -1.69
C SER A 26 -14.64 -7.45 -1.96
N PRO A 27 -15.82 -7.55 -2.63
CA PRO A 27 -16.67 -6.39 -2.87
C PRO A 27 -17.05 -5.63 -1.59
N PHE A 28 -17.27 -6.36 -0.49
CA PHE A 28 -17.58 -5.78 0.81
C PHE A 28 -16.41 -4.94 1.36
N ALA A 29 -15.19 -5.47 1.30
CA ALA A 29 -14.00 -4.76 1.79
C ALA A 29 -13.67 -3.54 0.93
N GLN A 30 -13.85 -3.62 -0.39
CA GLN A 30 -13.64 -2.48 -1.29
C GLN A 30 -14.65 -1.34 -1.02
N LYS A 31 -15.90 -1.67 -0.70
CA LYS A 31 -16.89 -0.68 -0.23
C LYS A 31 -16.48 -0.02 1.08
N ILE A 32 -15.98 -0.78 2.05
CA ILE A 32 -15.47 -0.24 3.32
C ILE A 32 -14.26 0.67 3.07
N ALA A 33 -13.33 0.25 2.22
CA ALA A 33 -12.14 1.05 1.88
C ALA A 33 -12.54 2.44 1.37
N ALA A 34 -13.48 2.50 0.42
CA ALA A 34 -14.00 3.77 -0.11
C ALA A 34 -14.71 4.61 0.95
N LYS A 35 -15.55 4.00 1.80
CA LYS A 35 -16.22 4.67 2.92
C LYS A 35 -15.22 5.32 3.88
N HIS A 36 -14.08 4.68 4.10
CA HIS A 36 -12.99 5.16 4.97
C HIS A 36 -11.92 5.98 4.22
N TYR A 37 -12.28 6.57 3.06
CA TYR A 37 -11.44 7.51 2.30
C TYR A 37 -10.19 6.91 1.64
N TYR A 38 -10.07 5.58 1.60
CA TYR A 38 -9.04 4.93 0.80
C TYR A 38 -9.52 4.77 -0.64
N ARG A 39 -8.62 4.94 -1.61
CA ARG A 39 -8.93 4.66 -3.02
C ARG A 39 -8.95 3.14 -3.22
N PRO A 40 -10.12 2.52 -3.51
CA PRO A 40 -10.22 1.08 -3.72
C PRO A 40 -9.50 0.65 -5.00
N ASN A 41 -9.00 -0.58 -5.02
CA ASN A 41 -8.41 -1.18 -6.23
C ASN A 41 -9.50 -1.59 -7.23
N PHE A 42 -10.68 -1.97 -6.72
CA PHE A 42 -11.87 -2.30 -7.52
C PHE A 42 -12.99 -1.29 -7.23
N PRO A 43 -12.92 -0.08 -7.81
CA PRO A 43 -13.90 0.98 -7.57
C PRO A 43 -15.32 0.60 -7.99
N GLU A 44 -15.51 -0.35 -8.90
CA GLU A 44 -16.80 -0.89 -9.30
C GLU A 44 -17.61 -1.50 -8.14
N HIS A 45 -16.95 -1.85 -7.04
CA HIS A 45 -17.59 -2.39 -5.83
C HIS A 45 -17.82 -1.34 -4.74
N ALA A 46 -17.32 -0.13 -4.92
CA ALA A 46 -17.50 0.97 -3.98
C ALA A 46 -18.85 1.68 -4.19
N ASP A 47 -19.28 2.42 -3.17
CA ASP A 47 -20.43 3.32 -3.33
C ASP A 47 -20.07 4.47 -4.27
N PRO A 48 -20.85 4.73 -5.34
CA PRO A 48 -20.59 5.86 -6.23
C PRO A 48 -20.46 7.20 -5.50
N GLN A 49 -21.19 7.39 -4.39
CA GLN A 49 -21.10 8.62 -3.60
C GLN A 49 -19.73 8.79 -2.95
N ASP A 50 -19.12 7.72 -2.45
CA ASP A 50 -17.79 7.76 -1.86
C ASP A 50 -16.73 8.05 -2.93
N LEU A 51 -16.92 7.53 -4.16
CA LEU A 51 -16.01 7.77 -5.28
C LEU A 51 -15.98 9.23 -5.75
N THR A 52 -17.08 9.98 -5.60
CA THR A 52 -17.13 11.40 -6.02
C THR A 52 -16.12 12.28 -5.27
N ARG A 53 -15.64 11.84 -4.10
CA ARG A 53 -14.61 12.54 -3.31
C ARG A 53 -13.23 12.48 -3.97
N PHE A 54 -12.96 11.45 -4.78
CA PHE A 54 -11.67 11.22 -5.39
C PHE A 54 -11.55 11.95 -6.72
N LYS A 55 -11.09 13.20 -6.67
CA LYS A 55 -10.81 13.97 -7.90
C LYS A 55 -9.72 13.28 -8.74
N PRO A 56 -9.82 13.35 -10.07
CA PRO A 56 -8.77 12.88 -10.95
C PRO A 56 -7.51 13.73 -10.73
N MET A 57 -6.38 13.05 -10.60
CA MET A 57 -5.08 13.69 -10.42
C MET A 57 -4.02 12.83 -11.10
N LYS A 58 -2.97 13.49 -11.59
CA LYS A 58 -1.82 12.78 -12.16
C LYS A 58 -1.04 12.13 -11.00
N MET A 59 -1.04 10.81 -10.97
CA MET A 59 -0.25 10.02 -10.03
C MET A 59 1.01 9.54 -10.74
N VAL A 60 2.09 9.41 -9.99
CA VAL A 60 3.28 8.69 -10.42
C VAL A 60 3.45 7.45 -9.56
N THR A 61 4.00 6.40 -10.14
CA THR A 61 4.30 5.18 -9.38
C THR A 61 5.75 5.20 -8.90
N ILE A 62 6.02 4.44 -7.83
CA ILE A 62 7.38 4.32 -7.32
C ILE A 62 8.32 3.64 -8.30
N ASP A 63 7.80 2.68 -9.07
CA ASP A 63 8.58 1.95 -10.06
C ASP A 63 9.01 2.87 -11.21
N GLU A 64 8.11 3.73 -11.71
CA GLU A 64 8.42 4.67 -12.79
C GLU A 64 9.32 5.83 -12.35
N SER A 65 9.06 6.40 -11.17
CA SER A 65 9.76 7.63 -10.75
C SER A 65 11.06 7.37 -9.99
N PHE A 66 11.18 6.23 -9.33
CA PHE A 66 12.29 5.92 -8.42
C PHE A 66 12.94 4.56 -8.67
N GLY A 67 12.45 3.77 -9.64
CA GLY A 67 12.99 2.45 -9.95
C GLY A 67 12.69 1.39 -8.89
N GLY A 68 11.63 1.60 -8.10
CA GLY A 68 11.13 0.67 -7.09
C GLY A 68 11.60 0.98 -5.67
N TRP A 69 10.92 0.39 -4.68
CA TRP A 69 11.14 0.66 -3.25
C TRP A 69 12.57 0.45 -2.79
N HIS A 70 13.27 -0.57 -3.31
CA HIS A 70 14.64 -0.86 -2.87
C HIS A 70 15.60 0.30 -3.20
N LYS A 71 15.57 0.79 -4.45
CA LYS A 71 16.40 1.92 -4.89
C LYS A 71 15.98 3.23 -4.20
N ALA A 72 14.67 3.46 -4.09
CA ALA A 72 14.15 4.65 -3.43
C ALA A 72 14.59 4.71 -1.95
N GLN A 73 14.52 3.57 -1.24
CA GLN A 73 14.92 3.47 0.16
C GLN A 73 16.42 3.73 0.33
N GLU A 74 17.26 3.07 -0.45
CA GLU A 74 18.72 3.20 -0.36
C GLU A 74 19.20 4.63 -0.66
N GLN A 75 18.68 5.24 -1.74
CA GLN A 75 19.14 6.55 -2.19
C GLN A 75 18.64 7.69 -1.30
N HIS A 76 17.40 7.60 -0.80
CA HIS A 76 16.77 8.73 -0.11
C HIS A 76 16.73 8.59 1.41
N PHE A 77 16.61 7.38 1.95
CA PHE A 77 16.25 7.16 3.36
C PHE A 77 17.20 6.25 4.15
N ALA A 78 18.25 5.70 3.54
CA ALA A 78 19.32 5.02 4.29
C ALA A 78 20.15 6.05 5.07
N ASP A 79 20.88 5.59 6.09
CA ASP A 79 21.79 6.44 6.87
C ASP A 79 22.82 7.12 5.94
N GLY A 80 22.90 8.45 6.00
CA GLY A 80 23.73 9.28 5.10
C GLY A 80 23.11 9.51 3.71
N GLY A 81 21.89 9.02 3.49
CA GLY A 81 21.11 9.22 2.27
C GLY A 81 20.65 10.66 2.08
N LEU A 82 19.91 10.92 1.00
CA LEU A 82 19.54 12.28 0.64
C LEU A 82 18.75 13.01 1.74
N PHE A 83 17.88 12.31 2.47
CA PHE A 83 17.10 12.90 3.56
C PHE A 83 18.01 13.47 4.65
N ASP A 84 19.04 12.74 5.09
CA ASP A 84 19.97 13.19 6.12
C ASP A 84 20.80 14.41 5.68
N GLN A 85 21.07 14.52 4.38
CA GLN A 85 21.82 15.64 3.81
C GLN A 85 21.00 16.94 3.76
N ILE A 86 19.67 16.82 3.60
CA ILE A 86 18.77 17.98 3.53
C ILE A 86 18.10 18.28 4.87
N TYR A 87 18.09 17.32 5.80
CA TYR A 87 17.48 17.47 7.10
C TYR A 87 18.37 18.30 8.02
N ILE A 88 17.91 19.52 8.32
CA ILE A 88 18.52 20.39 9.33
C ILE A 88 17.67 20.26 10.59
N PRO A 89 18.16 19.59 11.66
CA PRO A 89 17.46 19.55 12.93
C PRO A 89 17.27 20.97 13.47
N LYS A 90 16.08 21.29 13.95
CA LYS A 90 15.81 22.53 14.69
C LYS A 90 16.03 22.34 16.18
#